data_AF-A0A1F6RAN7-F1
#
_entry.id   AF-A0A1F6RAN7-F1
#
_cell.length_a   1.000
_cell.length_b   1.000
_cell.length_c   1.000
_cell.angle_alpha   90.00
_cell.angle_beta   90.00
_cell.angle_gamma   90.00
#
_symmetry.space_group_name_H-M   'P 1'
#
loop_
_entity.id
_entity.type
_entity.pdbx_description
1 polymer ?
#
loop_
_entity_poly.entity_id
_entity_poly.type
_entity_poly.pdbx_seq_one_letter_code
_entity_poly.pdbx_strand_id
1 'polypeptide(L)'
;MFFKEQNVGKSDKLKSLSSDKVESEKLPVIEFKKINPTKYRVRVHNVSGKFPLVFSESFHDGWKAYLAKPSNFQFSISNFQTNSNDLISKYKILDGNEEDQASKDELGDFIQKGWVADLGNGKEKTVEHKKWEDNKEKLDYVEKYNIGFISKNFQGTVQSDNLSSGNIFETWLPASKMNDPKNKSGIFSGAGKVVELTEEDHLMANGYANSWVINTEEICKGRSLDFARDDTYCVKNEDGSYDMELVVEFWPQRLFYLGLGISGVTLLGCLVYLAYDWKKIKKNVILNNE
;
A
#
# COMPACT_ATOMS: atom_id res chain seq x y z
N MET A 1 -9.97 -24.01 -17.35
CA MET A 1 -9.05 -23.01 -16.76
C MET A 1 -9.69 -22.48 -15.50
N PHE A 2 -8.99 -22.53 -14.36
CA PHE A 2 -9.53 -22.38 -12.99
C PHE A 2 -10.34 -21.09 -12.72
N PHE A 3 -10.22 -20.06 -13.54
CA PHE A 3 -10.87 -18.75 -13.34
C PHE A 3 -11.93 -18.39 -14.40
N LYS A 4 -12.19 -19.24 -15.40
CA LYS A 4 -12.97 -18.86 -16.60
C LYS A 4 -14.42 -18.49 -16.30
N GLU A 5 -15.09 -19.24 -15.43
CA GLU A 5 -16.51 -19.03 -15.12
C GLU A 5 -16.75 -17.77 -14.27
N GLN A 6 -15.76 -17.38 -13.47
CA GLN A 6 -15.82 -16.23 -12.55
C GLN A 6 -15.39 -14.91 -13.22
N ASN A 7 -14.83 -14.97 -14.44
CA ASN A 7 -14.25 -13.83 -15.15
C ASN A 7 -14.78 -13.75 -16.60
N VAL A 8 -16.10 -13.66 -16.73
CA VAL A 8 -16.79 -13.54 -18.03
C VAL A 8 -16.27 -12.29 -18.75
N GLY A 9 -15.92 -12.44 -20.04
CA GLY A 9 -15.37 -11.35 -20.85
C GLY A 9 -13.84 -11.18 -20.79
N LYS A 10 -13.13 -11.90 -19.92
CA LYS A 10 -11.66 -11.79 -19.76
C LYS A 10 -10.89 -13.02 -20.25
N SER A 11 -11.44 -13.72 -21.25
CA SER A 11 -10.91 -15.00 -21.72
C SER A 11 -9.48 -14.93 -22.25
N ASP A 12 -9.07 -13.80 -22.84
CA ASP A 12 -7.74 -13.67 -23.44
C ASP A 12 -6.66 -13.41 -22.39
N LYS A 13 -6.99 -12.65 -21.33
CA LYS A 13 -6.10 -12.50 -20.17
C LYS A 13 -5.90 -13.83 -19.46
N LEU A 14 -6.97 -14.60 -19.30
CA LEU A 14 -6.87 -15.96 -18.77
C LEU A 14 -5.97 -16.83 -19.63
N LYS A 15 -6.17 -16.91 -20.95
CA LYS A 15 -5.27 -17.68 -21.83
C LYS A 15 -3.80 -17.27 -21.69
N SER A 16 -3.52 -15.97 -21.53
CA SER A 16 -2.15 -15.47 -21.34
C SER A 16 -1.47 -15.98 -20.06
N LEU A 17 -2.23 -16.29 -19.01
CA LEU A 17 -1.70 -16.91 -17.78
C LEU A 17 -1.37 -18.40 -17.96
N SER A 18 -1.99 -19.08 -18.93
CA SER A 18 -1.75 -20.51 -19.21
C SER A 18 -0.68 -20.78 -20.26
N SER A 19 -0.38 -19.80 -21.13
CA SER A 19 0.57 -19.97 -22.23
C SER A 19 2.02 -19.84 -21.79
N ASP A 20 2.27 -19.07 -20.75
CA ASP A 20 3.60 -18.86 -20.21
C ASP A 20 3.89 -20.03 -19.26
N LYS A 21 4.71 -20.99 -19.70
CA LYS A 21 5.32 -21.95 -18.77
C LYS A 21 6.02 -21.13 -17.70
N VAL A 22 5.43 -21.05 -16.51
CA VAL A 22 6.14 -20.56 -15.33
C VAL A 22 7.32 -21.52 -15.16
N GLU A 23 8.52 -21.08 -15.55
CA GLU A 23 9.75 -21.74 -15.09
C GLU A 23 9.67 -21.74 -13.57
N SER A 24 9.44 -22.94 -13.02
CA SER A 24 8.82 -23.11 -11.71
C SER A 24 9.79 -22.88 -10.56
N GLU A 25 10.91 -22.20 -10.76
CA GLU A 25 12.01 -22.26 -9.80
C GLU A 25 11.97 -21.16 -8.73
N LYS A 26 11.27 -20.04 -8.95
CA LYS A 26 11.06 -19.00 -7.93
C LYS A 26 9.67 -18.38 -8.01
N LEU A 27 8.82 -18.70 -7.03
CA LEU A 27 7.60 -17.93 -6.80
C LEU A 27 7.96 -16.56 -6.23
N PRO A 28 7.24 -15.49 -6.60
CA PRO A 28 7.49 -14.17 -6.06
C PRO A 28 7.17 -14.13 -4.56
N VAL A 29 7.92 -13.31 -3.82
CA VAL A 29 7.66 -13.09 -2.40
C VAL A 29 6.97 -11.75 -2.21
N ILE A 30 5.90 -11.75 -1.43
CA ILE A 30 5.10 -10.56 -1.14
C ILE A 30 5.49 -10.02 0.23
N GLU A 31 5.91 -8.77 0.29
CA GLU A 31 6.02 -8.01 1.53
C GLU A 31 4.90 -6.97 1.55
N PHE A 32 4.03 -6.95 2.56
CA PHE A 32 2.90 -6.02 2.56
C PHE A 32 2.66 -5.36 3.91
N LYS A 33 1.95 -4.23 3.88
CA LYS A 33 1.43 -3.54 5.05
C LYS A 33 -0.03 -3.23 4.86
N LYS A 34 -0.85 -3.62 5.84
CA LYS A 34 -2.21 -3.12 5.97
C LYS A 34 -2.17 -1.72 6.58
N ILE A 35 -2.34 -0.69 5.75
CA ILE A 35 -2.36 0.69 6.23
C ILE A 35 -3.66 0.96 6.99
N ASN A 36 -4.78 0.49 6.43
CA ASN A 36 -6.11 0.48 7.05
C ASN A 36 -6.99 -0.57 6.32
N PRO A 37 -8.25 -0.81 6.73
CA PRO A 37 -9.12 -1.81 6.09
C PRO A 37 -9.35 -1.60 4.58
N THR A 38 -9.11 -0.39 4.07
CA THR A 38 -9.36 -0.01 2.67
C THR A 38 -8.09 0.32 1.89
N LYS A 39 -6.90 0.19 2.48
CA LYS A 39 -5.63 0.56 1.84
C LYS A 39 -4.48 -0.32 2.30
N TYR A 40 -3.75 -0.85 1.33
CA TYR A 40 -2.60 -1.73 1.52
C TYR A 40 -1.41 -1.22 0.69
N ARG A 41 -0.20 -1.36 1.23
CA ARG A 41 1.06 -1.20 0.49
C ARG A 41 1.64 -2.58 0.28
N VAL A 42 2.05 -2.88 -0.94
CA VAL A 42 2.52 -4.22 -1.33
C VAL A 42 3.83 -4.06 -2.10
N ARG A 43 4.85 -4.81 -1.72
CA ARG A 43 6.08 -5.01 -2.47
C ARG A 43 6.10 -6.44 -2.96
N VAL A 44 6.51 -6.60 -4.21
CA VAL A 44 6.62 -7.90 -4.85
C VAL A 44 8.08 -8.06 -5.25
N HIS A 45 8.72 -9.06 -4.64
CA HIS A 45 10.16 -9.27 -4.72
C HIS A 45 10.51 -10.41 -5.66
N ASN A 46 11.62 -10.26 -6.38
CA ASN A 46 12.22 -11.25 -7.27
C ASN A 46 11.26 -11.75 -8.37
N VAL A 47 10.45 -10.87 -8.96
CA VAL A 47 9.48 -11.25 -9.99
C VAL A 47 10.09 -11.34 -11.39
N SER A 48 9.60 -12.31 -12.16
CA SER A 48 9.79 -12.41 -13.61
C SER A 48 8.53 -13.00 -14.25
N GLY A 49 8.34 -12.77 -15.55
CA GLY A 49 7.20 -13.32 -16.30
C GLY A 49 5.83 -12.72 -15.92
N LYS A 50 4.78 -13.53 -16.06
CA LYS A 50 3.39 -13.14 -15.77
C LYS A 50 2.81 -14.00 -14.65
N PHE A 51 2.10 -13.37 -13.71
CA PHE A 51 1.50 -14.07 -12.58
C PHE A 51 0.26 -13.34 -12.05
N PRO A 52 -0.69 -14.05 -11.42
CA PRO A 52 -1.80 -13.41 -10.70
C PRO A 52 -1.34 -13.02 -9.28
N LEU A 53 -1.47 -11.73 -8.94
CA LEU A 53 -1.37 -11.24 -7.56
C LEU A 53 -2.75 -11.34 -6.92
N VAL A 54 -2.94 -12.31 -6.00
CA VAL A 54 -4.21 -12.53 -5.31
C VAL A 54 -4.29 -11.67 -4.04
N PHE A 55 -5.42 -11.00 -3.85
CA PHE A 55 -5.75 -10.18 -2.70
C PHE A 55 -7.01 -10.69 -2.03
N SER A 56 -6.83 -11.34 -0.88
CA SER A 56 -7.86 -12.12 -0.15
C SER A 56 -8.94 -11.29 0.56
N GLU A 57 -9.27 -10.10 0.04
CA GLU A 57 -10.48 -9.35 0.39
C GLU A 57 -11.61 -9.66 -0.60
N SER A 58 -12.85 -9.44 -0.17
CA SER A 58 -14.04 -9.67 -1.01
C SER A 58 -13.98 -8.89 -2.33
N PHE A 59 -14.27 -9.58 -3.43
CA PHE A 59 -14.18 -9.08 -4.79
C PHE A 59 -15.14 -7.92 -4.97
N HIS A 60 -14.62 -6.80 -5.48
CA HIS A 60 -15.42 -5.64 -5.82
C HIS A 60 -14.65 -4.76 -6.82
N ASP A 61 -15.30 -4.31 -7.88
CA ASP A 61 -14.69 -3.45 -8.93
C ASP A 61 -14.14 -2.12 -8.37
N GLY A 62 -14.59 -1.72 -7.18
CA GLY A 62 -14.06 -0.55 -6.47
C GLY A 62 -12.64 -0.71 -5.91
N TRP A 63 -12.12 -1.93 -5.79
CA TRP A 63 -10.72 -2.15 -5.44
C TRP A 63 -9.83 -1.85 -6.65
N LYS A 64 -8.85 -0.97 -6.46
CA LYS A 64 -7.89 -0.57 -7.49
C LYS A 64 -6.47 -0.86 -7.02
N ALA A 65 -5.62 -1.27 -7.95
CA ALA A 65 -4.19 -1.43 -7.72
C ALA A 65 -3.42 -0.37 -8.52
N TYR A 66 -2.39 0.21 -7.90
CA TYR A 66 -1.58 1.27 -8.46
C TYR A 66 -0.11 0.90 -8.34
N LEU A 67 0.62 0.90 -9.44
CA LEU A 67 2.09 0.86 -9.42
C LEU A 67 2.59 2.17 -8.85
N ALA A 68 3.31 2.11 -7.74
CA ALA A 68 3.87 3.27 -7.10
C ALA A 68 5.38 3.35 -7.38
N LYS A 69 5.89 4.56 -7.56
CA LYS A 69 7.34 4.74 -7.56
C LYS A 69 7.88 4.24 -6.23
N PRO A 70 8.86 3.33 -6.22
CA PRO A 70 9.40 2.83 -4.97
C PRO A 70 10.03 3.98 -4.19
N SER A 71 9.51 4.27 -3.00
CA SER A 71 10.07 5.33 -2.17
C SER A 71 11.33 4.82 -1.47
N ASN A 72 12.48 5.48 -1.69
CA ASN A 72 13.76 5.19 -1.04
C ASN A 72 14.29 3.76 -1.29
N PHE A 73 14.35 3.32 -2.54
CA PHE A 73 15.12 2.12 -2.90
C PHE A 73 16.62 2.39 -2.74
N GLN A 74 17.12 2.29 -1.51
CA GLN A 74 18.55 2.14 -1.25
C GLN A 74 18.82 0.67 -0.93
N PHE A 75 18.57 -0.20 -1.91
CA PHE A 75 18.92 -1.63 -1.92
C PHE A 75 20.43 -1.87 -2.07
N SER A 76 21.27 -0.96 -1.60
CA SER A 76 22.65 -1.34 -1.37
C SER A 76 22.67 -2.08 -0.05
N ILE A 77 22.62 -3.41 -0.12
CA ILE A 77 22.81 -4.34 1.00
C ILE A 77 23.98 -3.87 1.88
N SER A 78 25.01 -3.22 1.32
CA SER A 78 26.15 -2.65 2.05
C SER A 78 25.83 -1.43 2.94
N ASN A 79 24.90 -0.55 2.57
CA ASN A 79 24.43 0.57 3.40
C ASN A 79 23.37 0.13 4.41
N PHE A 80 22.60 -0.92 4.09
CA PHE A 80 21.70 -1.56 5.02
C PHE A 80 22.50 -2.33 6.09
N GLN A 81 23.47 -3.16 5.71
CA GLN A 81 24.24 -4.02 6.63
C GLN A 81 25.01 -3.26 7.72
N THR A 82 25.53 -2.05 7.45
CA THR A 82 26.33 -1.29 8.42
C THR A 82 25.49 -0.65 9.53
N ASN A 83 24.22 -0.28 9.28
CA ASN A 83 23.29 0.27 10.28
C ASN A 83 22.26 -0.75 10.80
N SER A 84 22.05 -1.86 10.09
CA SER A 84 21.00 -2.83 10.43
C SER A 84 21.39 -3.78 11.54
N ASN A 85 22.68 -4.07 11.75
CA ASN A 85 23.08 -4.98 12.82
C ASN A 85 22.69 -4.46 14.21
N ASP A 86 22.79 -3.15 14.46
CA ASP A 86 22.32 -2.53 15.70
C ASP A 86 20.78 -2.56 15.81
N LEU A 87 20.06 -2.28 14.72
CA LEU A 87 18.60 -2.31 14.72
C LEU A 87 18.03 -3.73 14.88
N ILE A 88 18.58 -4.70 14.14
CA ILE A 88 18.26 -6.13 14.27
C ILE A 88 18.62 -6.61 15.67
N SER A 89 19.68 -6.07 16.30
CA SER A 89 20.01 -6.44 17.68
C SER A 89 18.90 -6.09 18.68
N LYS A 90 18.17 -5.00 18.42
CA LYS A 90 17.03 -4.49 19.19
C LYS A 90 15.70 -5.12 18.79
N TYR A 91 15.67 -5.93 17.73
CA TYR A 91 14.47 -6.62 17.29
C TYR A 91 14.08 -7.70 18.32
N LYS A 92 12.80 -7.72 18.66
CA LYS A 92 12.18 -8.69 19.57
C LYS A 92 10.76 -9.00 19.11
N ILE A 93 10.30 -10.18 19.49
CA ILE A 93 8.90 -10.55 19.41
C ILE A 93 8.13 -9.67 20.41
N LEU A 94 7.07 -9.03 19.95
CA LEU A 94 6.19 -8.26 20.81
C LEU A 94 5.25 -9.21 21.56
N ASP A 95 4.86 -8.82 22.77
CA ASP A 95 4.02 -9.68 23.62
C ASP A 95 2.71 -10.05 22.92
N GLY A 96 2.38 -11.34 22.92
CA GLY A 96 1.18 -11.88 22.27
C GLY A 96 1.34 -12.19 20.78
N ASN A 97 2.53 -11.99 20.19
CA ASN A 97 2.80 -12.28 18.77
C ASN A 97 3.75 -13.47 18.54
N GLU A 98 3.94 -14.35 19.51
CA GLU A 98 4.93 -15.45 19.48
C GLU A 98 4.68 -16.46 18.34
N GLU A 99 3.41 -16.66 17.99
CA GLU A 99 3.01 -17.59 16.94
C GLU A 99 3.17 -17.00 15.53
N ASP A 100 3.00 -15.69 15.37
CA ASP A 100 2.88 -15.05 14.06
C ASP A 100 4.05 -14.16 13.68
N GLN A 101 4.78 -13.58 14.65
CA GLN A 101 5.91 -12.69 14.38
C GLN A 101 7.17 -13.50 14.10
N ALA A 102 7.93 -13.07 13.09
CA ALA A 102 9.23 -13.65 12.78
C ALA A 102 10.19 -13.42 13.95
N SER A 103 10.98 -14.45 14.27
CA SER A 103 12.12 -14.35 15.16
C SER A 103 13.23 -13.49 14.55
N LYS A 104 14.21 -13.12 15.37
CA LYS A 104 15.38 -12.36 14.92
C LYS A 104 16.22 -13.09 13.87
N ASP A 105 16.33 -14.41 13.99
CA ASP A 105 17.06 -15.23 13.03
C ASP A 105 16.30 -15.31 11.70
N GLU A 106 14.98 -15.52 11.74
CA GLU A 106 14.12 -15.48 10.54
C GLU A 106 14.17 -14.11 9.85
N LEU A 107 14.15 -13.02 10.61
CA LEU A 107 14.30 -11.67 10.05
C LEU A 107 15.66 -11.50 9.35
N GLY A 108 16.73 -12.01 9.95
CA GLY A 108 18.06 -12.03 9.33
C GLY A 108 18.06 -12.76 7.99
N ASP A 109 17.41 -13.93 7.94
CA ASP A 109 17.22 -14.71 6.71
C ASP A 109 16.39 -13.95 5.67
N PHE A 110 15.31 -13.28 6.07
CA PHE A 110 14.45 -12.52 5.17
C PHE A 110 15.21 -11.35 4.53
N ILE A 111 16.00 -10.63 5.31
CA ILE A 111 16.87 -9.56 4.83
C ILE A 111 17.90 -10.11 3.84
N GLN A 112 18.57 -11.21 4.18
CA GLN A 112 19.58 -11.81 3.31
C GLN A 112 18.99 -12.25 1.97
N LYS A 113 17.74 -12.76 1.98
CA LYS A 113 17.00 -13.18 0.79
C LYS A 113 16.33 -12.02 0.03
N GLY A 114 16.38 -10.80 0.56
CA GLY A 114 15.71 -9.63 -0.01
C GLY A 114 14.18 -9.65 0.11
N TRP A 115 13.62 -10.38 1.08
CA TRP A 115 12.17 -10.49 1.29
C TRP A 115 11.61 -9.38 2.16
N VAL A 116 12.45 -8.76 2.99
CA VAL A 116 12.12 -7.58 3.79
C VAL A 116 13.05 -6.46 3.37
N ALA A 117 12.45 -5.37 2.88
CA ALA A 117 13.19 -4.27 2.26
C ALA A 117 13.24 -3.00 3.13
N ASP A 118 12.50 -2.95 4.24
CA ASP A 118 12.47 -1.78 5.13
C ASP A 118 12.26 -2.19 6.59
N LEU A 119 13.11 -1.68 7.49
CA LEU A 119 12.98 -1.83 8.95
C LEU A 119 12.47 -0.55 9.64
N GLY A 120 12.09 0.44 8.84
CA GLY A 120 11.66 1.75 9.28
C GLY A 120 12.83 2.66 9.66
N ASN A 121 12.50 3.73 10.39
CA ASN A 121 13.48 4.76 10.78
C ASN A 121 14.27 4.43 12.06
N GLY A 122 14.07 3.24 12.63
CA GLY A 122 14.72 2.80 13.87
C GLY A 122 14.36 3.58 15.14
N LYS A 123 13.46 4.57 15.06
CA LYS A 123 13.03 5.36 16.21
C LYS A 123 12.22 4.49 17.17
N GLU A 124 12.42 4.69 18.46
CA GLU A 124 11.62 4.03 19.50
C GLU A 124 10.14 4.41 19.33
N LYS A 125 9.28 3.40 19.41
CA LYS A 125 7.82 3.44 19.38
C LYS A 125 7.30 2.67 20.58
N THR A 126 6.01 2.85 20.87
CA THR A 126 5.33 2.21 21.99
C THR A 126 4.05 1.51 21.54
N VAL A 127 3.74 0.37 22.15
CA VAL A 127 2.43 -0.29 22.06
C VAL A 127 1.86 -0.43 23.46
N GLU A 128 0.58 -0.12 23.62
CA GLU A 128 -0.13 -0.23 24.88
C GLU A 128 -0.80 -1.60 24.98
N HIS A 129 -0.43 -2.36 26.00
CA HIS A 129 -1.06 -3.63 26.34
C HIS A 129 -2.14 -3.38 27.38
N LYS A 130 -3.32 -3.96 27.16
CA LYS A 130 -4.49 -3.73 27.99
C LYS A 130 -5.01 -5.04 28.54
N LYS A 131 -5.61 -4.97 29.73
CA LYS A 131 -6.25 -6.10 30.40
C LYS A 131 -7.69 -5.77 30.77
N TRP A 132 -8.49 -6.82 30.92
CA TRP A 132 -9.85 -6.71 31.42
C TRP A 132 -9.85 -6.78 32.95
N GLU A 133 -10.39 -5.75 33.59
CA GLU A 133 -10.58 -5.69 35.04
C GLU A 133 -11.87 -4.92 35.34
N ASP A 134 -12.74 -5.45 36.21
CA ASP A 134 -14.02 -4.84 36.58
C ASP A 134 -14.94 -4.49 35.38
N ASN A 135 -15.06 -5.38 34.38
CA ASN A 135 -15.81 -5.14 33.14
C ASN A 135 -15.36 -3.90 32.36
N LYS A 136 -14.12 -3.44 32.57
CA LYS A 136 -13.51 -2.35 31.82
C LYS A 136 -12.13 -2.74 31.32
N GLU A 137 -11.81 -2.24 30.15
CA GLU A 137 -10.47 -2.34 29.61
C GLU A 137 -9.58 -1.32 30.33
N LYS A 138 -8.51 -1.79 30.98
CA LYS A 138 -7.52 -0.95 31.67
C LYS A 138 -6.14 -1.18 31.06
N LEU A 139 -5.34 -0.12 30.99
CA LEU A 139 -3.93 -0.22 30.61
C LEU A 139 -3.22 -1.16 31.58
N ASP A 140 -2.53 -2.16 31.05
CA ASP A 140 -1.69 -3.06 31.81
C ASP A 140 -0.25 -2.54 31.84
N TYR A 141 0.37 -2.41 30.67
CA TYR A 141 1.71 -1.86 30.54
C TYR A 141 1.97 -1.31 29.13
N VAL A 142 3.09 -0.59 28.98
CA VAL A 142 3.55 -0.04 27.70
C VAL A 142 4.83 -0.75 27.28
N GLU A 143 4.81 -1.36 26.10
CA GLU A 143 5.96 -2.02 25.51
C GLU A 143 6.65 -1.10 24.50
N LYS A 144 7.97 -0.98 24.61
CA LYS A 144 8.81 -0.23 23.66
C LYS A 144 9.40 -1.14 22.59
N TYR A 145 9.48 -0.63 21.36
CA TYR A 145 10.08 -1.33 20.22
C TYR A 145 10.62 -0.34 19.17
N ASN A 146 11.56 -0.77 18.33
CA ASN A 146 12.16 0.07 17.28
C ASN A 146 11.72 -0.35 15.87
N ILE A 147 11.64 -1.65 15.65
CA ILE A 147 11.17 -2.27 14.41
C ILE A 147 9.78 -2.82 14.69
N GLY A 148 8.81 -2.44 13.88
CA GLY A 148 7.43 -2.90 13.98
C GLY A 148 7.28 -4.38 13.64
N PHE A 149 6.06 -4.89 13.82
CA PHE A 149 5.71 -6.27 13.53
C PHE A 149 6.15 -6.69 12.12
N ILE A 150 6.83 -7.83 12.04
CA ILE A 150 7.16 -8.54 10.81
C ILE A 150 6.67 -9.97 10.99
N SER A 151 5.75 -10.44 10.16
CA SER A 151 5.22 -11.79 10.30
C SER A 151 6.24 -12.84 9.90
N LYS A 152 6.05 -14.09 10.35
CA LYS A 152 6.64 -15.26 9.71
C LYS A 152 6.26 -15.30 8.23
N ASN A 153 7.01 -16.09 7.46
CA ASN A 153 6.70 -16.29 6.05
C ASN A 153 5.56 -17.30 5.90
N PHE A 154 4.39 -16.83 5.46
CA PHE A 154 3.24 -17.67 5.16
C PHE A 154 3.10 -17.82 3.64
N GLN A 155 3.60 -18.92 3.10
CA GLN A 155 3.49 -19.28 1.68
C GLN A 155 4.04 -18.19 0.72
N GLY A 156 5.20 -17.61 1.06
CA GLY A 156 5.81 -16.54 0.26
C GLY A 156 5.23 -15.16 0.53
N THR A 157 4.54 -14.96 1.66
CA THR A 157 3.97 -13.67 2.06
C THR A 157 4.43 -13.30 3.47
N VAL A 158 4.92 -12.07 3.62
CA VAL A 158 5.39 -11.47 4.86
C VAL A 158 4.66 -10.14 5.08
N GLN A 159 3.98 -9.98 6.20
CA GLN A 159 3.50 -8.68 6.63
C GLN A 159 4.64 -7.90 7.29
N SER A 160 4.81 -6.62 6.96
CA SER A 160 5.81 -5.73 7.54
C SER A 160 5.18 -4.37 7.84
N ASP A 161 5.00 -4.05 9.11
CA ASP A 161 4.45 -2.76 9.55
C ASP A 161 5.46 -1.60 9.41
N ASN A 162 6.66 -1.92 8.91
CA ASN A 162 7.75 -0.98 8.71
C ASN A 162 7.67 -0.24 7.36
N LEU A 163 6.90 -0.76 6.40
CA LEU A 163 6.68 -0.09 5.13
C LEU A 163 6.05 1.31 5.31
N SER A 164 6.46 2.25 4.47
CA SER A 164 5.86 3.59 4.41
C SER A 164 4.36 3.49 4.06
N SER A 165 3.53 4.21 4.81
CA SER A 165 2.08 4.30 4.50
C SER A 165 1.78 5.20 3.30
N GLY A 166 2.80 5.89 2.75
CA GLY A 166 2.62 6.85 1.67
C GLY A 166 1.80 8.08 2.08
N ASN A 167 1.42 8.88 1.08
CA ASN A 167 0.49 10.00 1.28
C ASN A 167 -0.96 9.48 1.19
N ILE A 168 -1.85 9.97 2.05
CA ILE A 168 -3.28 9.64 2.04
C ILE A 168 -3.98 9.95 0.69
N PHE A 169 -3.47 10.90 -0.09
CA PHE A 169 -4.02 11.29 -1.39
C PHE A 169 -3.24 10.76 -2.59
N GLU A 170 -2.22 9.92 -2.39
CA GLU A 170 -1.27 9.53 -3.46
C GLU A 170 -1.93 8.86 -4.68
N THR A 171 -3.09 8.27 -4.48
CA THR A 171 -3.86 7.50 -5.46
C THR A 171 -5.09 8.24 -5.99
N TRP A 172 -5.41 9.43 -5.47
CA TRP A 172 -6.61 10.19 -5.86
C TRP A 172 -6.51 10.71 -7.29
N LEU A 173 -5.30 11.04 -7.72
CA LEU A 173 -4.96 11.52 -9.06
C LEU A 173 -3.77 10.71 -9.59
N PRO A 174 -4.01 9.48 -10.09
CA PRO A 174 -2.93 8.69 -10.69
C PRO A 174 -2.35 9.43 -11.91
N ALA A 175 -1.06 9.25 -12.15
CA ALA A 175 -0.34 9.88 -13.26
C ALA A 175 -0.95 9.47 -14.61
N SER A 176 -1.30 8.19 -14.72
CA SER A 176 -1.97 7.60 -15.87
C SER A 176 -2.67 6.30 -15.46
N LYS A 177 -3.51 5.79 -16.36
CA LYS A 177 -3.95 4.40 -16.35
C LYS A 177 -3.07 3.59 -17.29
N MET A 178 -2.74 2.37 -16.90
CA MET A 178 -1.92 1.49 -17.73
C MET A 178 -2.60 1.25 -19.08
N ASN A 179 -1.81 1.22 -20.16
CA ASN A 179 -2.29 1.01 -21.54
C ASN A 179 -3.37 1.98 -22.05
N ASP A 180 -3.61 3.12 -21.41
CA ASP A 180 -4.55 4.12 -21.92
C ASP A 180 -3.90 4.94 -23.07
N PRO A 181 -4.34 4.77 -24.33
CA PRO A 181 -3.78 5.51 -25.46
C PRO A 181 -4.12 7.01 -25.41
N LYS A 182 -5.14 7.39 -24.63
CA LYS A 182 -5.51 8.78 -24.39
C LYS A 182 -4.73 9.35 -23.22
N ASN A 183 -3.42 9.04 -23.11
CA ASN A 183 -2.50 9.59 -22.11
C ASN A 183 -2.43 11.11 -22.28
N LYS A 184 -3.49 11.77 -21.80
CA LYS A 184 -3.84 13.14 -22.12
C LYS A 184 -3.02 13.99 -21.19
N SER A 185 -2.04 14.64 -21.79
CA SER A 185 -1.64 16.02 -21.53
C SER A 185 -2.88 16.90 -21.24
N GLY A 186 -3.37 16.82 -20.02
CA GLY A 186 -4.36 17.71 -19.43
C GLY A 186 -3.68 18.53 -18.34
N ILE A 187 -4.27 19.65 -17.94
CA ILE A 187 -3.67 20.59 -16.97
C ILE A 187 -3.29 19.91 -15.62
N PHE A 188 -3.81 18.72 -15.33
CA PHE A 188 -3.52 17.92 -14.13
C PHE A 188 -2.73 16.62 -14.37
N SER A 189 -2.40 16.27 -15.62
CA SER A 189 -1.61 15.06 -15.95
C SER A 189 -0.13 15.33 -15.71
N GLY A 190 0.38 14.91 -14.56
CA GLY A 190 1.80 15.09 -14.20
C GLY A 190 2.07 15.26 -12.70
N ALA A 191 1.03 15.39 -11.86
CA ALA A 191 1.22 15.49 -10.41
C ALA A 191 1.21 14.12 -9.68
N GLY A 192 0.66 13.08 -10.31
CA GLY A 192 0.57 11.74 -9.72
C GLY A 192 1.92 11.03 -9.68
N LYS A 193 2.19 10.26 -8.61
CA LYS A 193 3.39 9.41 -8.46
C LYS A 193 3.11 7.93 -8.67
N VAL A 194 1.89 7.59 -9.08
CA VAL A 194 1.40 6.22 -9.22
C VAL A 194 0.70 6.02 -10.55
N VAL A 195 0.71 4.81 -11.09
CA VAL A 195 0.00 4.42 -12.31
C VAL A 195 -1.02 3.33 -11.99
N GLU A 196 -2.28 3.58 -12.32
CA GLU A 196 -3.38 2.63 -12.06
C GLU A 196 -3.28 1.44 -13.02
N LEU A 197 -3.37 0.21 -12.49
CA LEU A 197 -3.50 -1.01 -13.28
C LEU A 197 -4.88 -1.06 -13.96
N THR A 198 -4.98 -1.72 -15.11
CA THR A 198 -6.24 -1.72 -15.88
C THR A 198 -7.29 -2.62 -15.25
N GLU A 199 -8.57 -2.31 -15.49
CA GLU A 199 -9.68 -3.19 -15.11
C GLU A 199 -9.65 -4.53 -15.86
N GLU A 200 -9.01 -4.58 -17.03
CA GLU A 200 -8.85 -5.82 -17.79
C GLU A 200 -7.93 -6.81 -17.06
N ASP A 201 -7.01 -6.29 -16.24
CA ASP A 201 -6.10 -7.09 -15.41
C ASP A 201 -6.71 -7.50 -14.07
N HIS A 202 -7.78 -6.84 -13.61
CA HIS A 202 -8.45 -7.14 -12.34
C HIS A 202 -9.38 -8.36 -12.47
N LEU A 203 -9.05 -9.47 -11.82
CA LEU A 203 -9.79 -10.72 -11.91
C LEU A 203 -10.36 -11.14 -10.54
N MET A 204 -11.43 -11.93 -10.57
CA MET A 204 -11.87 -12.70 -9.41
C MET A 204 -11.06 -13.99 -9.30
N ALA A 205 -10.50 -14.23 -8.12
CA ALA A 205 -9.78 -15.46 -7.78
C ALA A 205 -10.53 -16.22 -6.68
N ASN A 206 -10.47 -17.55 -6.70
CA ASN A 206 -11.05 -18.43 -5.67
C ASN A 206 -12.55 -18.19 -5.37
N GLY A 207 -13.31 -17.63 -6.32
CA GLY A 207 -14.75 -17.35 -6.17
C GLY A 207 -15.11 -16.15 -5.28
N TYR A 208 -14.13 -15.48 -4.67
CA TYR A 208 -14.41 -14.34 -3.78
C TYR A 208 -13.32 -13.29 -3.74
N ALA A 209 -12.07 -13.62 -4.07
CA ALA A 209 -10.94 -12.73 -3.84
C ALA A 209 -10.71 -11.80 -5.03
N ASN A 210 -10.18 -10.61 -4.77
CA ASN A 210 -9.63 -9.75 -5.81
C ASN A 210 -8.30 -10.33 -6.30
N SER A 211 -7.93 -10.05 -7.55
CA SER A 211 -6.60 -10.36 -8.05
C SER A 211 -6.23 -9.46 -9.22
N TRP A 212 -4.95 -9.27 -9.48
CA TRP A 212 -4.46 -8.54 -10.65
C TRP A 212 -3.45 -9.38 -11.41
N VAL A 213 -3.57 -9.44 -12.73
CA VAL A 213 -2.55 -10.07 -13.57
C VAL A 213 -1.38 -9.10 -13.74
N ILE A 214 -0.25 -9.47 -13.15
CA ILE A 214 0.99 -8.72 -13.27
C ILE A 214 1.79 -9.29 -14.42
N ASN A 215 2.19 -8.42 -15.36
CA ASN A 215 3.09 -8.73 -16.46
C ASN A 215 4.38 -7.93 -16.28
N THR A 216 5.41 -8.57 -15.74
CA THR A 216 6.67 -7.90 -15.37
C THR A 216 7.36 -7.30 -16.60
N GLU A 217 7.26 -7.93 -17.77
CA GLU A 217 7.89 -7.40 -18.99
C GLU A 217 7.22 -6.10 -19.46
N GLU A 218 5.90 -6.07 -19.46
CA GLU A 218 5.11 -4.91 -19.86
C GLU A 218 5.29 -3.74 -18.87
N ILE A 219 5.31 -4.05 -17.58
CA ILE A 219 5.43 -3.04 -16.52
C ILE A 219 6.87 -2.49 -16.43
N CYS A 220 7.88 -3.37 -16.48
CA CYS A 220 9.26 -3.01 -16.17
C CYS A 220 10.15 -2.79 -17.41
N LYS A 221 9.88 -3.45 -18.55
CA LYS A 221 10.64 -3.23 -19.80
C LYS A 221 9.97 -2.20 -20.71
N GLY A 222 8.63 -2.09 -20.67
CA GLY A 222 7.84 -1.24 -21.55
C GLY A 222 7.81 0.26 -21.20
N ARG A 223 8.37 0.67 -20.06
CA ARG A 223 8.43 2.07 -19.61
C ARG A 223 9.86 2.55 -19.36
N SER A 224 10.66 2.66 -20.42
CA SER A 224 11.52 3.84 -20.55
C SER A 224 10.59 4.98 -20.90
N LEU A 225 10.04 5.68 -19.90
CA LEU A 225 9.47 7.00 -20.15
C LEU A 225 10.64 7.87 -20.59
N ASP A 226 10.83 7.96 -21.90
CA ASP A 226 11.82 8.80 -22.55
C ASP A 226 11.61 10.24 -22.12
N PHE A 227 12.28 10.65 -21.04
CA PHE A 227 12.76 11.99 -20.70
C PHE A 227 13.54 11.89 -19.37
N ALA A 228 14.80 11.47 -19.48
CA ALA A 228 15.91 11.76 -18.56
C ALA A 228 15.58 11.89 -17.05
N ARG A 229 15.61 10.76 -16.32
CA ARG A 229 16.03 10.53 -14.91
C ARG A 229 15.27 9.32 -14.36
N ASP A 230 15.95 8.21 -14.10
CA ASP A 230 15.67 7.21 -13.04
C ASP A 230 14.20 6.85 -12.68
N ASP A 231 13.26 6.95 -13.64
CA ASP A 231 11.81 6.97 -13.40
C ASP A 231 11.16 5.61 -13.62
N THR A 232 11.83 4.56 -13.15
CA THR A 232 11.34 3.18 -13.29
C THR A 232 10.48 2.77 -12.10
N TYR A 233 9.32 2.16 -12.37
CA TYR A 233 8.42 1.61 -11.34
C TYR A 233 8.90 0.26 -10.78
N CYS A 234 10.00 -0.25 -11.34
CA CYS A 234 10.61 -1.51 -10.96
C CYS A 234 12.10 -1.31 -10.78
N VAL A 235 12.68 -2.04 -9.84
CA VAL A 235 14.13 -2.14 -9.68
C VAL A 235 14.59 -3.49 -10.18
N LYS A 236 15.62 -3.50 -11.01
CA LYS A 236 16.18 -4.74 -11.58
C LYS A 236 17.25 -5.29 -10.65
N ASN A 237 17.11 -6.55 -10.27
CA ASN A 237 18.05 -7.28 -9.43
C ASN A 237 19.23 -7.82 -10.25
N GLU A 238 20.31 -8.22 -9.57
CA GLU A 238 21.51 -8.78 -10.20
C GLU A 238 21.21 -10.08 -10.96
N ASP A 239 20.25 -10.88 -10.48
CA ASP A 239 19.79 -12.12 -11.13
C ASP A 239 18.84 -11.86 -12.32
N GLY A 240 18.53 -10.59 -12.62
CA GLY A 240 17.66 -10.17 -13.71
C GLY A 240 16.17 -10.17 -13.38
N SER A 241 15.79 -10.59 -12.16
CA SER A 241 14.43 -10.39 -11.64
C SER A 241 14.16 -8.93 -11.32
N TYR A 242 12.91 -8.61 -10.99
CA TYR A 242 12.51 -7.25 -10.63
C TYR A 242 11.83 -7.20 -9.27
N ASP A 243 12.00 -6.08 -8.58
CA ASP A 243 11.20 -5.71 -7.43
C ASP A 243 10.29 -4.53 -7.81
N MET A 244 9.06 -4.53 -7.32
CA MET A 244 8.10 -3.45 -7.60
C MET A 244 7.20 -3.18 -6.40
N GLU A 245 6.63 -1.97 -6.36
CA GLU A 245 5.77 -1.53 -5.27
C GLU A 245 4.38 -1.15 -5.80
N LEU A 246 3.35 -1.62 -5.12
CA LEU A 246 1.95 -1.37 -5.41
C LEU A 246 1.22 -0.76 -4.20
N VAL A 247 0.21 0.06 -4.49
CA VAL A 247 -0.83 0.44 -3.56
C VAL A 247 -2.12 -0.22 -3.99
N VAL A 248 -2.76 -0.96 -3.09
CA VAL A 248 -4.10 -1.51 -3.32
C VAL A 248 -5.08 -0.74 -2.43
N GLU A 249 -6.09 -0.11 -3.03
CA GLU A 249 -7.01 0.76 -2.29
C GLU A 249 -8.45 0.64 -2.80
N PHE A 250 -9.40 0.69 -1.87
CA PHE A 250 -10.82 0.74 -2.16
C PHE A 250 -11.24 2.16 -2.53
N TRP A 251 -11.34 2.43 -3.83
CA TRP A 251 -11.61 3.76 -4.37
C TRP A 251 -12.90 4.42 -3.82
N PRO A 252 -14.03 3.70 -3.64
CA PRO A 252 -15.27 4.31 -3.13
C PRO A 252 -15.11 4.96 -1.74
N GLN A 253 -14.18 4.49 -0.90
CA GLN A 253 -13.92 5.06 0.43
C GLN A 253 -13.51 6.54 0.37
N ARG A 254 -12.97 7.00 -0.77
CA ARG A 254 -12.54 8.40 -0.98
C ARG A 254 -13.71 9.39 -0.98
N LEU A 255 -14.87 8.96 -1.46
CA LEU A 255 -16.08 9.78 -1.50
C LEU A 255 -16.55 10.18 -0.11
N PHE A 256 -16.33 9.32 0.89
CA PHE A 256 -16.63 9.63 2.29
C PHE A 256 -15.78 10.81 2.79
N TYR A 257 -14.46 10.78 2.55
CA TYR A 257 -13.57 11.87 2.96
C TYR A 257 -13.89 13.19 2.26
N LEU A 258 -14.24 13.14 0.96
CA LEU A 258 -14.68 14.32 0.22
C LEU A 258 -15.98 14.90 0.81
N GLY A 259 -16.97 14.05 1.09
CA GLY A 259 -18.24 14.45 1.71
C GLY A 259 -18.05 15.07 3.10
N LEU A 260 -17.16 14.51 3.92
CA LEU A 260 -16.81 15.07 5.22
C LEU A 260 -16.19 16.47 5.09
N GLY A 261 -15.30 16.65 4.10
CA GLY A 261 -14.71 17.96 3.80
C GLY A 261 -15.76 19.01 3.42
N ILE A 262 -16.64 18.69 2.47
CA ILE A 262 -17.72 19.60 2.02
C ILE A 262 -18.65 19.96 3.19
N SER A 263 -19.02 18.97 4.01
CA SER A 263 -19.90 19.18 5.17
C SER A 263 -19.23 20.06 6.22
N GLY A 264 -17.94 19.84 6.50
CA GLY A 264 -17.17 20.64 7.44
C GLY A 264 -17.04 22.10 7.00
N VAL A 265 -16.73 22.34 5.71
CA VAL A 265 -16.67 23.71 5.15
C VAL A 265 -18.03 24.39 5.21
N THR A 266 -19.10 23.68 4.87
CA THR A 266 -20.47 24.20 4.94
C THR A 266 -20.84 24.59 6.37
N LEU A 267 -20.57 23.71 7.34
CA LEU A 267 -20.82 23.96 8.76
C LEU A 267 -20.04 25.17 9.27
N LEU A 268 -18.75 25.27 8.93
CA LEU A 268 -17.93 26.44 9.29
C LEU A 268 -18.48 27.73 8.67
N GLY A 269 -18.91 27.69 7.41
CA GLY A 269 -19.58 28.82 6.75
C GLY A 269 -20.84 29.26 7.50
N CYS A 270 -21.69 28.30 7.88
CA CYS A 270 -22.89 28.58 8.68
C CYS A 270 -22.55 29.18 10.05
N LEU A 271 -21.54 28.64 10.76
CA LEU A 271 -21.12 29.16 12.06
C LEU A 271 -20.55 30.58 11.96
N VAL A 272 -19.75 30.86 10.92
CA VAL A 272 -19.23 32.22 10.65
C VAL A 272 -20.37 33.18 10.36
N TYR A 273 -21.35 32.77 9.55
CA TYR A 273 -22.54 33.57 9.25
C TYR A 273 -23.35 33.87 10.52
N LEU A 274 -23.63 32.86 11.36
CA LEU A 274 -24.35 33.04 12.63
C LEU A 274 -23.60 33.96 13.59
N ALA A 275 -22.27 33.83 13.69
CA ALA A 275 -21.44 34.69 14.53
C ALA A 275 -21.42 36.15 14.03
N TYR A 276 -21.40 36.35 12.70
CA TYR A 276 -21.51 37.67 12.09
C TYR A 276 -22.87 38.31 12.37
N ASP A 277 -23.96 37.57 12.17
CA ASP A 277 -25.31 38.04 12.40
C ASP A 277 -25.55 38.38 13.88
N TRP A 278 -25.08 37.53 14.79
CA TRP A 278 -25.18 37.79 16.23
C TRP A 278 -24.43 39.07 16.66
N LYS A 279 -23.23 39.31 16.10
CA LYS A 279 -22.49 40.57 16.34
C LYS A 279 -23.23 41.78 15.78
N LYS A 280 -23.83 41.66 14.59
CA LYS A 280 -24.62 42.73 13.97
C LYS A 280 -25.85 43.08 14.83
N ILE A 281 -26.58 42.09 15.31
CA ILE A 281 -27.74 42.29 16.19
C ILE A 281 -27.31 42.98 17.49
N LYS A 282 -26.24 42.52 18.15
CA LYS A 282 -25.73 43.18 19.37
C LYS A 282 -25.38 44.65 19.13
N LYS A 283 -24.72 44.98 18.02
CA LYS A 283 -24.37 46.36 17.67
C LYS A 283 -25.62 47.24 17.48
N ASN A 284 -26.64 46.72 16.79
CA ASN A 284 -27.89 47.46 16.56
C ASN A 284 -28.68 47.68 17.86
N VAL A 285 -28.65 46.74 18.80
CA VAL A 285 -29.30 46.89 20.12
C VAL A 285 -28.61 47.96 20.98
N ILE A 286 -27.28 48.07 20.91
CA ILE A 286 -26.54 49.12 21.65
C ILE A 286 -26.85 50.52 21.09
N LEU A 287 -26.87 50.68 19.77
CA LEU A 287 -27.12 51.97 19.10
C LEU A 287 -28.55 52.51 19.28
N ASN A 288 -29.53 51.66 19.57
CA ASN A 288 -30.92 52.08 19.77
C ASN A 288 -31.27 52.39 21.25
N ASN A 289 -30.33 52.18 22.18
CA ASN A 289 -30.49 52.43 23.61
C ASN A 289 -29.65 53.64 24.11
N GLU A 290 -28.96 54.34 23.21
CA GLU A 290 -28.36 55.67 23.40
C GLU A 290 -29.25 56.74 22.75
#